data_AF-A0A976L2H0-F1
#
_entry.id   AF-A0A976L2H0-F1
#
_cell.length_a   1.000
_cell.length_b   1.000
_cell.length_c   1.000
_cell.angle_alpha   90.00
_cell.angle_beta   90.00
_cell.angle_gamma   90.00
#
_symmetry.space_group_name_H-M   'P 1'
#
loop_
_entity.id
_entity.type
_entity.pdbx_description
1 polymer ?
#
loop_
_entity_poly.entity_id
_entity_poly.type
_entity_poly.pdbx_seq_one_letter_code
_entity_poly.pdbx_strand_id
1 'polypeptide(L)'
;MVSMTRDAFADLSFISFIWKRVRPKMCFEVFGILFLVTSTMILLLMFVPFMRIGWMNLFSAEGGNFILKPFTDLAESPQYFLRFIPLIFLVVLMFLAPFIVKVEEELFRYGHMEWGSVSRQSVKFGLIHLVLGIPLAAPLALIILGFFLGYKYRKAYMETLPYCGEDLNMAHARAMATSIAYHTVFDCMLFVFLLAGLAVSFF
;
A
#
# COMPACT_ATOMS: atom_id res chain seq x y z
N MET A 1 5.85 -2.79 29.91
CA MET A 1 5.31 -3.97 29.21
C MET A 1 3.79 -3.84 29.26
N VAL A 2 3.25 -3.01 28.35
CA VAL A 2 1.84 -2.60 28.36
C VAL A 2 1.03 -3.65 27.60
N SER A 3 0.00 -4.15 28.29
CA SER A 3 -1.11 -5.02 27.85
C SER A 3 -1.37 -5.05 26.33
N MET A 4 -0.83 -6.06 25.62
CA MET A 4 -1.13 -6.32 24.20
C MET A 4 -2.53 -6.91 23.94
N THR A 5 -3.27 -7.32 24.96
CA THR A 5 -4.51 -8.11 24.78
C THR A 5 -5.80 -7.31 24.89
N ARG A 6 -5.79 -6.08 25.43
CA ARG A 6 -6.97 -5.21 25.45
C ARG A 6 -7.20 -4.42 24.16
N ASP A 7 -6.18 -4.30 23.31
CA ASP A 7 -6.25 -3.46 22.11
C ASP A 7 -6.78 -4.19 20.86
N ALA A 8 -6.69 -5.53 20.80
CA ALA A 8 -7.11 -6.32 19.63
C ALA A 8 -8.63 -6.22 19.31
N PHE A 9 -9.48 -5.98 20.32
CA PHE A 9 -10.92 -5.77 20.12
C PHE A 9 -11.28 -4.32 19.78
N ALA A 10 -10.53 -3.34 20.28
CA ALA A 10 -10.60 -1.96 19.79
C ALA A 10 -10.22 -1.89 18.30
N ASP A 11 -9.33 -2.80 17.89
CA ASP A 11 -8.80 -2.96 16.56
C ASP A 11 -9.84 -3.51 15.54
N LEU A 12 -10.58 -4.60 15.81
CA LEU A 12 -11.57 -5.10 14.82
C LEU A 12 -12.65 -4.05 14.49
N SER A 13 -13.00 -3.23 15.47
CA SER A 13 -13.92 -2.10 15.28
C SER A 13 -13.35 -1.05 14.31
N PHE A 14 -12.04 -0.82 14.35
CA PHE A 14 -11.31 0.05 13.44
C PHE A 14 -11.29 -0.52 12.02
N ILE A 15 -11.00 -1.81 11.83
CA ILE A 15 -11.07 -2.43 10.49
C ILE A 15 -12.48 -2.26 9.91
N SER A 16 -13.52 -2.61 10.68
CA SER A 16 -14.92 -2.44 10.27
C SER A 16 -15.24 -0.99 9.91
N PHE A 17 -14.73 -0.05 10.69
CA PHE A 17 -14.89 1.40 10.46
C PHE A 17 -14.25 1.88 9.15
N ILE A 18 -13.09 1.34 8.77
CA ILE A 18 -12.43 1.64 7.49
C ILE A 18 -13.19 1.00 6.33
N TRP A 19 -13.55 -0.29 6.43
CA TRP A 19 -14.31 -0.96 5.37
C TRP A 19 -15.65 -0.29 5.07
N LYS A 20 -16.36 0.17 6.10
CA LYS A 20 -17.61 0.94 5.94
C LYS A 20 -17.42 2.29 5.23
N ARG A 21 -16.20 2.81 5.12
CA ARG A 21 -15.87 4.05 4.39
C ARG A 21 -15.53 3.83 2.94
N VAL A 22 -15.20 2.61 2.54
CA VAL A 22 -14.90 2.29 1.15
C VAL A 22 -16.15 2.57 0.31
N ARG A 23 -15.97 3.32 -0.77
CA ARG A 23 -17.05 3.67 -1.72
C ARG A 23 -16.68 3.18 -3.11
N PRO A 24 -17.65 2.84 -3.98
CA PRO A 24 -17.37 2.44 -5.36
C PRO A 24 -16.51 3.45 -6.13
N LYS A 25 -16.71 4.74 -5.88
CA LYS A 25 -15.88 5.82 -6.46
C LYS A 25 -14.39 5.66 -6.13
N MET A 26 -14.05 5.22 -4.91
CA MET A 26 -12.66 5.00 -4.52
C MET A 26 -12.03 3.90 -5.36
N CYS A 27 -12.77 2.82 -5.64
CA CYS A 27 -12.29 1.73 -6.49
C CYS A 27 -11.93 2.22 -7.90
N PHE A 28 -12.75 3.08 -8.52
CA PHE A 28 -12.45 3.64 -9.84
C PHE A 28 -11.21 4.54 -9.84
N GLU A 29 -11.11 5.44 -8.85
CA GLU A 29 -9.95 6.33 -8.74
C GLU A 29 -8.67 5.55 -8.45
N VAL A 30 -8.74 4.58 -7.55
CA VAL A 30 -7.62 3.69 -7.20
C VAL A 30 -7.23 2.82 -8.39
N PHE A 31 -8.18 2.30 -9.16
CA PHE A 31 -7.89 1.55 -10.38
C PHE A 31 -7.08 2.39 -11.38
N GLY A 32 -7.47 3.66 -11.59
CA GLY A 32 -6.71 4.58 -12.43
C GLY A 32 -5.30 4.84 -11.90
N ILE A 33 -5.14 4.99 -10.58
CA ILE A 33 -3.82 5.17 -9.96
C ILE A 33 -2.96 3.91 -10.04
N LEU A 34 -3.54 2.72 -9.80
CA LEU A 34 -2.85 1.44 -9.94
C LEU A 34 -2.38 1.22 -11.38
N PHE A 35 -3.23 1.53 -12.36
CA PHE A 35 -2.84 1.51 -13.77
C PHE A 35 -1.68 2.47 -14.05
N LEU A 36 -1.74 3.71 -13.54
CA LEU A 36 -0.68 4.70 -13.73
C LEU A 36 0.65 4.28 -13.08
N VAL A 37 0.62 3.81 -11.84
CA VAL A 37 1.80 3.31 -11.12
C VAL A 37 2.42 2.12 -11.85
N THR A 38 1.60 1.14 -12.23
CA THR A 38 2.08 -0.08 -12.91
C THR A 38 2.64 0.25 -14.29
N SER A 39 1.96 1.10 -15.06
CA SER A 39 2.43 1.53 -16.38
C SER A 39 3.74 2.32 -16.27
N THR A 40 3.86 3.22 -15.29
CA THR A 40 5.10 3.97 -15.04
C THR A 40 6.25 3.03 -14.71
N MET A 41 6.02 2.06 -13.82
CA MET A 41 7.01 1.04 -13.49
C MET A 41 7.45 0.25 -14.73
N ILE A 42 6.51 -0.24 -15.54
CA ILE A 42 6.80 -1.00 -16.76
C ILE A 42 7.63 -0.16 -17.74
N LEU A 43 7.23 1.09 -17.99
CA LEU A 43 7.97 2.00 -18.87
C LEU A 43 9.40 2.25 -18.37
N LEU A 44 9.58 2.48 -17.07
CA LEU A 44 10.92 2.63 -16.48
C LEU A 44 11.78 1.37 -16.69
N LEU A 45 11.20 0.18 -16.49
CA LEU A 45 11.91 -1.09 -16.70
C LEU A 45 12.24 -1.36 -18.18
N MET A 46 11.40 -0.88 -19.11
CA MET A 46 11.61 -1.06 -20.55
C MET A 46 12.68 -0.13 -21.10
N PHE A 47 12.66 1.15 -20.71
CA PHE A 47 13.49 2.18 -21.35
C PHE A 47 14.75 2.54 -20.56
N VAL A 48 14.84 2.15 -19.29
CA VAL A 48 15.96 2.53 -18.41
C VAL A 48 16.58 1.27 -17.78
N PRO A 49 17.62 0.68 -18.39
CA PRO A 49 18.12 -0.65 -18.01
C PRO A 49 18.50 -0.78 -16.53
N PHE A 50 19.08 0.26 -15.92
CA PHE A 50 19.48 0.24 -14.51
C PHE A 50 18.30 0.25 -13.53
N MET A 51 17.08 0.56 -13.97
CA MET A 51 15.89 0.54 -13.11
C MET A 51 15.47 -0.87 -12.68
N ARG A 52 16.07 -1.90 -13.27
CA ARG A 52 15.91 -3.31 -12.89
C ARG A 52 16.70 -3.69 -11.64
N ILE A 53 17.64 -2.84 -11.21
CA ILE A 53 18.53 -3.12 -10.09
C ILE A 53 17.79 -2.84 -8.78
N GLY A 54 17.75 -3.82 -7.89
CA GLY A 54 17.49 -3.68 -6.46
C GLY A 54 18.69 -4.22 -5.66
N TRP A 55 18.76 -3.96 -4.36
CA TRP A 55 19.90 -4.44 -3.56
C TRP A 55 19.97 -5.97 -3.47
N MET A 56 18.84 -6.67 -3.66
CA MET A 56 18.80 -8.13 -3.72
C MET A 56 19.57 -8.72 -4.91
N ASN A 57 19.80 -7.94 -5.97
CA ASN A 57 20.68 -8.36 -7.07
C ASN A 57 22.13 -8.57 -6.63
N LEU A 58 22.55 -8.07 -5.46
CA LEU A 58 23.86 -8.34 -4.88
C LEU A 58 23.97 -9.77 -4.31
N PHE A 59 22.83 -10.40 -3.99
CA PHE A 59 22.77 -11.69 -3.30
C PHE A 59 22.18 -12.81 -4.16
N SER A 60 21.45 -12.47 -5.23
CA SER A 60 20.85 -13.44 -6.15
C SER A 60 20.92 -12.95 -7.59
N ALA A 61 21.31 -13.84 -8.51
CA ALA A 61 21.34 -13.55 -9.95
C ALA A 61 19.94 -13.28 -10.52
N GLU A 62 18.90 -13.84 -9.92
CA GLU A 62 17.50 -13.57 -10.30
C GLU A 62 17.04 -12.18 -9.82
N GLY A 63 17.75 -11.56 -8.86
CA GLY A 63 17.29 -10.38 -8.15
C GLY A 63 15.95 -10.62 -7.46
N GLY A 64 15.27 -9.54 -7.03
CA GLY A 64 13.85 -9.61 -6.73
C GLY A 64 13.43 -9.16 -5.32
N ASN A 65 12.12 -9.24 -5.11
CA ASN A 65 11.47 -8.79 -3.89
C ASN A 65 11.66 -9.84 -2.78
N PHE A 66 12.37 -9.47 -1.70
CA PHE A 66 12.62 -10.35 -0.56
C PHE A 66 11.32 -10.88 0.07
N ILE A 67 10.25 -10.08 0.03
CA ILE A 67 8.94 -10.48 0.53
C ILE A 67 8.23 -11.42 -0.43
N LEU A 68 8.28 -11.20 -1.75
CA LEU A 68 7.49 -11.99 -2.71
C LEU A 68 8.18 -13.28 -3.18
N LYS A 69 9.51 -13.40 -3.11
CA LYS A 69 10.21 -14.62 -3.58
C LYS A 69 9.74 -15.91 -2.89
N PRO A 70 9.54 -15.95 -1.56
CA PRO A 70 8.94 -17.13 -0.92
C PRO A 70 7.56 -17.50 -1.47
N PHE A 71 6.79 -16.52 -1.95
CA PHE A 71 5.46 -16.77 -2.51
C PHE A 71 5.53 -17.43 -3.88
N THR A 72 6.43 -16.97 -4.75
CA THR A 72 6.64 -17.59 -6.06
C THR A 72 7.19 -19.00 -5.89
N ASP A 73 8.16 -19.19 -4.99
CA ASP A 73 8.75 -20.51 -4.73
C ASP A 73 7.70 -21.51 -4.18
N LEU A 74 6.76 -21.05 -3.33
CA LEU A 74 5.65 -21.87 -2.83
C LEU A 74 4.59 -22.14 -3.91
N ALA A 75 4.31 -21.20 -4.81
CA ALA A 75 3.38 -21.38 -5.91
C ALA A 75 3.88 -22.43 -6.93
N GLU A 76 5.18 -22.52 -7.14
CA GLU A 76 5.80 -23.49 -8.06
C GLU A 76 6.11 -24.84 -7.39
N SER A 77 5.85 -24.97 -6.09
CA SER A 77 6.14 -26.17 -5.30
C SER A 77 5.55 -27.45 -5.92
N PRO A 78 6.28 -28.59 -5.95
CA PRO A 78 5.71 -29.87 -6.37
C PRO A 78 4.64 -30.39 -5.39
N GLN A 79 4.61 -29.89 -4.14
CA GLN A 79 3.58 -30.23 -3.17
C GLN A 79 2.37 -29.31 -3.33
N TYR A 80 1.28 -29.82 -3.92
CA TYR A 80 0.08 -29.03 -4.24
C TYR A 80 -0.50 -28.25 -3.05
N PHE A 81 -0.43 -28.76 -1.81
CA PHE A 81 -0.97 -28.04 -0.66
C PHE A 81 -0.19 -26.75 -0.34
N LEU A 82 1.13 -26.72 -0.61
CA LEU A 82 1.98 -25.54 -0.37
C LEU A 82 1.63 -24.39 -1.32
N ARG A 83 1.12 -24.71 -2.52
CA ARG A 83 0.65 -23.74 -3.51
C ARG A 83 -0.48 -22.85 -3.03
N PHE A 84 -1.28 -23.32 -2.06
CA PHE A 84 -2.39 -22.55 -1.48
C PHE A 84 -1.94 -21.57 -0.39
N ILE A 85 -0.74 -21.73 0.18
CA ILE A 85 -0.24 -20.84 1.25
C ILE A 85 -0.19 -19.38 0.78
N PRO A 86 0.39 -19.05 -0.40
CA PRO A 86 0.33 -17.69 -0.96
C PRO A 86 -1.08 -17.10 -1.05
N LEU A 87 -2.05 -17.90 -1.49
CA LEU A 87 -3.44 -17.46 -1.65
C LEU A 87 -4.08 -17.15 -0.29
N ILE A 88 -3.93 -18.06 0.68
CA ILE A 88 -4.46 -17.88 2.04
C ILE A 88 -3.83 -16.65 2.68
N PHE A 89 -2.51 -16.48 2.55
CA PHE A 89 -1.82 -15.32 3.08
C PHE A 89 -2.33 -14.02 2.48
N LEU A 90 -2.47 -13.91 1.16
CA LEU A 90 -2.99 -12.71 0.50
C LEU A 90 -4.42 -12.38 0.95
N VAL A 91 -5.28 -13.39 1.12
CA VAL A 91 -6.63 -13.18 1.66
C VAL A 91 -6.58 -12.65 3.09
N VAL A 92 -5.78 -13.25 3.97
CA VAL A 92 -5.60 -12.75 5.35
C VAL A 92 -5.05 -11.32 5.34
N LEU A 93 -4.07 -11.03 4.48
CA LEU A 93 -3.48 -9.72 4.36
C LEU A 93 -4.49 -8.67 3.89
N MET A 94 -5.39 -9.00 2.95
CA MET A 94 -6.49 -8.11 2.56
C MET A 94 -7.36 -7.70 3.75
N PHE A 95 -7.71 -8.63 4.65
CA PHE A 95 -8.50 -8.31 5.83
C PHE A 95 -7.73 -7.46 6.86
N LEU A 96 -6.42 -7.68 6.99
CA LEU A 96 -5.55 -6.95 7.91
C LEU A 96 -4.99 -5.65 7.34
N ALA A 97 -5.14 -5.41 6.03
CA ALA A 97 -4.58 -4.26 5.33
C ALA A 97 -4.83 -2.91 6.03
N PRO A 98 -6.04 -2.60 6.56
CA PRO A 98 -6.28 -1.35 7.27
C PRO A 98 -5.31 -1.06 8.42
N PHE A 99 -4.80 -2.09 9.13
CA PHE A 99 -3.83 -1.89 10.20
C PHE A 99 -2.45 -1.52 9.70
N ILE A 100 -1.96 -2.27 8.73
CA ILE A 100 -0.63 -2.08 8.15
C ILE A 100 -0.60 -0.68 7.52
N VAL A 101 -1.62 -0.38 6.73
CA VAL A 101 -1.82 0.93 6.10
C VAL A 101 -1.91 2.04 7.13
N LYS A 102 -2.59 1.86 8.27
CA LYS A 102 -2.68 2.90 9.31
C LYS A 102 -1.28 3.34 9.76
N VAL A 103 -0.39 2.39 10.04
CA VAL A 103 0.97 2.70 10.49
C VAL A 103 1.75 3.49 9.44
N GLU A 104 1.65 3.09 8.16
CA GLU A 104 2.30 3.80 7.07
C GLU A 104 1.74 5.21 6.87
N GLU A 105 0.42 5.35 6.90
CA GLU A 105 -0.24 6.65 6.75
C GLU A 105 0.09 7.59 7.92
N GLU A 106 0.20 7.07 9.15
CA GLU A 106 0.64 7.87 10.31
C GLU A 106 2.09 8.35 10.13
N LEU A 107 2.97 7.50 9.61
CA LEU A 107 4.37 7.82 9.37
C LEU A 107 4.57 8.85 8.24
N PHE A 108 3.79 8.77 7.16
CA PHE A 108 4.03 9.55 5.95
C PHE A 108 3.02 10.70 5.72
N ARG A 109 1.87 10.74 6.38
CA ARG A 109 0.82 11.74 6.12
C ARG A 109 0.47 12.61 7.30
N TYR A 110 0.46 12.06 8.50
CA TYR A 110 -0.01 12.80 9.67
C TYR A 110 0.74 14.14 9.84
N GLY A 111 0.00 15.24 9.87
CA GLY A 111 0.58 16.59 10.02
C GLY A 111 1.25 17.18 8.76
N HIS A 112 1.25 16.48 7.63
CA HIS A 112 1.90 16.94 6.39
C HIS A 112 0.89 17.48 5.37
N MET A 113 0.58 18.77 5.50
CA MET A 113 -0.53 19.44 4.78
C MET A 113 -0.08 20.40 3.67
N GLU A 114 1.13 20.94 3.78
CA GLU A 114 1.73 21.82 2.77
C GLU A 114 2.16 21.02 1.55
N TRP A 115 1.99 21.57 0.35
CA TRP A 115 2.36 20.86 -0.89
C TRP A 115 3.83 20.43 -0.91
N GLY A 116 4.74 21.27 -0.40
CA GLY A 116 6.15 20.92 -0.27
C GLY A 116 6.42 19.78 0.72
N SER A 117 5.62 19.64 1.78
CA SER A 117 5.76 18.51 2.71
C SER A 117 5.09 17.25 2.17
N VAL A 118 3.94 17.37 1.52
CA VAL A 118 3.27 16.28 0.79
C VAL A 118 4.23 15.66 -0.22
N SER A 119 4.79 16.45 -1.15
CA SER A 119 5.73 15.94 -2.16
C SER A 119 6.94 15.25 -1.54
N ARG A 120 7.53 15.84 -0.48
CA ARG A 120 8.69 15.26 0.21
C ARG A 120 8.35 13.92 0.86
N GLN A 121 7.18 13.82 1.48
CA GLN A 121 6.73 12.56 2.09
C GLN A 121 6.35 11.52 1.05
N SER A 122 5.82 11.90 -0.11
CA SER A 122 5.57 10.99 -1.23
C SER A 122 6.87 10.39 -1.77
N VAL A 123 7.94 11.20 -1.88
CA VAL A 123 9.28 10.69 -2.26
C VAL A 123 9.81 9.71 -1.21
N LYS A 124 9.74 10.05 0.08
CA LYS A 124 10.15 9.14 1.17
C LYS A 124 9.35 7.84 1.17
N PHE A 125 8.03 7.95 0.99
CA PHE A 125 7.12 6.82 0.89
C PHE A 125 7.51 5.90 -0.27
N GLY A 126 7.81 6.44 -1.46
CA GLY A 126 8.31 5.60 -2.55
C GLY A 126 9.64 4.94 -2.19
N LEU A 127 10.64 5.73 -1.80
CA LEU A 127 12.01 5.26 -1.60
C LEU A 127 12.20 4.30 -0.42
N ILE A 128 11.40 4.36 0.63
CA ILE A 128 11.52 3.41 1.76
C ILE A 128 11.30 1.96 1.30
N HIS A 129 10.51 1.76 0.24
CA HIS A 129 10.26 0.43 -0.33
C HIS A 129 11.50 -0.20 -0.96
N LEU A 130 12.59 0.55 -1.16
CA LEU A 130 13.88 -0.04 -1.51
C LEU A 130 14.36 -1.05 -0.48
N VAL A 131 13.97 -0.91 0.80
CA VAL A 131 14.26 -1.89 1.85
C VAL A 131 13.75 -3.29 1.50
N LEU A 132 12.70 -3.40 0.67
CA LEU A 132 12.12 -4.68 0.25
C LEU A 132 12.94 -5.43 -0.82
N GLY A 133 14.02 -4.83 -1.32
CA GLY A 133 14.86 -5.44 -2.36
C GLY A 133 14.30 -5.32 -3.77
N ILE A 134 13.16 -4.63 -3.93
CA ILE A 134 12.49 -4.44 -5.22
C ILE A 134 13.33 -3.60 -6.20
N PRO A 135 13.14 -3.78 -7.53
CA PRO A 135 13.80 -2.95 -8.54
C PRO A 135 13.51 -1.46 -8.37
N LEU A 136 14.50 -0.58 -8.61
CA LEU A 136 14.38 0.89 -8.51
C LEU A 136 13.16 1.50 -9.24
N ALA A 137 12.68 0.87 -10.32
CA ALA A 137 11.47 1.30 -11.02
C ALA A 137 10.24 1.37 -10.10
N ALA A 138 10.05 0.37 -9.24
CA ALA A 138 8.88 0.25 -8.38
C ALA A 138 8.77 1.36 -7.30
N PRO A 139 9.79 1.63 -6.46
CA PRO A 139 9.73 2.70 -5.47
C PRO A 139 9.61 4.08 -6.11
N LEU A 140 10.19 4.31 -7.30
CA LEU A 140 9.99 5.55 -8.05
C LEU A 140 8.54 5.70 -8.54
N ALA A 141 7.94 4.63 -9.07
CA ALA A 141 6.53 4.64 -9.45
C ALA A 141 5.60 4.84 -8.24
N LEU A 142 5.93 4.27 -7.08
CA LEU A 142 5.17 4.43 -5.83
C LEU A 142 5.16 5.87 -5.29
N ILE A 143 6.06 6.75 -5.73
CA ILE A 143 5.97 8.19 -5.44
C ILE A 143 4.63 8.76 -5.92
N ILE A 144 4.11 8.28 -7.06
CA ILE A 144 2.81 8.68 -7.61
C ILE A 144 1.69 8.32 -6.63
N LEU A 145 1.67 7.08 -6.14
CA LEU A 145 0.71 6.64 -5.12
C LEU A 145 0.84 7.50 -3.86
N GLY A 146 2.07 7.70 -3.39
CA GLY A 146 2.31 8.52 -2.21
C GLY A 146 1.82 9.96 -2.37
N PHE A 147 1.90 10.53 -3.56
CA PHE A 147 1.37 11.87 -3.84
C PHE A 147 -0.16 11.87 -3.90
N PHE A 148 -0.75 10.87 -4.55
CA PHE A 148 -2.20 10.69 -4.59
C PHE A 148 -2.81 10.57 -3.18
N LEU A 149 -2.23 9.74 -2.31
CA LEU A 149 -2.68 9.57 -0.93
C LEU A 149 -2.49 10.87 -0.13
N GLY A 150 -1.35 11.54 -0.26
CA GLY A 150 -1.11 12.85 0.35
C GLY A 150 -2.11 13.91 -0.09
N TYR A 151 -2.50 13.93 -1.38
CA TYR A 151 -3.57 14.77 -1.87
C TYR A 151 -4.92 14.44 -1.25
N LYS A 152 -5.29 13.15 -1.13
CA LYS A 152 -6.55 12.73 -0.51
C LYS A 152 -6.62 13.10 0.96
N TYR A 153 -5.53 12.88 1.70
CA TYR A 153 -5.36 13.32 3.08
C TYR A 153 -5.58 14.83 3.19
N ARG A 154 -4.80 15.61 2.43
CA ARG A 154 -4.86 17.08 2.43
C ARG A 154 -6.26 17.59 2.10
N LYS A 155 -6.87 17.05 1.05
CA LYS A 155 -8.22 17.44 0.62
C LYS A 155 -9.25 17.19 1.72
N ALA A 156 -9.26 16.00 2.30
CA ALA A 156 -10.21 15.64 3.35
C ALA A 156 -10.03 16.49 4.61
N TYR A 157 -8.78 16.83 4.97
CA TYR A 157 -8.50 17.76 6.06
C TYR A 157 -9.08 19.14 5.77
N MET A 158 -8.78 19.73 4.60
CA MET A 158 -9.24 21.07 4.22
C MET A 158 -10.76 21.16 4.11
N GLU A 159 -11.42 20.09 3.64
CA GLU A 159 -12.90 20.01 3.61
C GLU A 159 -13.51 19.90 5.01
N THR A 160 -12.78 19.39 6.00
CA THR A 160 -13.27 19.21 7.38
C THR A 160 -12.99 20.44 8.23
N LEU A 161 -11.93 21.18 7.94
CA LEU A 161 -11.44 22.32 8.70
C LEU A 161 -12.53 23.36 9.06
N PRO A 162 -13.46 23.76 8.15
CA PRO A 162 -14.50 24.74 8.48
C PRO A 162 -15.46 24.30 9.59
N TYR A 163 -15.53 22.99 9.88
CA TYR A 163 -16.44 22.41 10.85
C TYR A 163 -15.77 22.10 12.20
N CYS A 164 -14.46 22.35 12.33
CA CYS A 164 -13.66 21.93 13.48
C CYS A 164 -13.60 22.95 14.62
N GLY A 165 -13.92 24.22 14.38
CA GLY A 165 -13.64 25.28 15.35
C GLY A 165 -12.17 25.24 15.76
N GLU A 166 -11.90 25.11 17.06
CA GLU A 166 -10.54 25.01 17.62
C GLU A 166 -9.97 23.56 17.64
N ASP A 167 -10.81 22.53 17.48
CA ASP A 167 -10.36 21.13 17.55
C ASP A 167 -9.90 20.59 16.19
N LEU A 168 -8.62 20.81 15.89
CA LEU A 168 -7.98 20.31 14.66
C LEU A 168 -7.82 18.78 14.63
N ASN A 169 -7.98 18.08 15.77
CA ASN A 169 -7.83 16.62 15.80
C ASN A 169 -8.94 15.95 15.00
N MET A 170 -10.15 16.52 14.96
CA MET A 170 -11.23 15.99 14.14
C MET A 170 -10.90 16.04 12.65
N ALA A 171 -10.28 17.13 12.17
CA ALA A 171 -9.85 17.25 10.78
C ALA A 171 -8.77 16.22 10.44
N HIS A 172 -7.78 16.04 11.31
CA HIS A 172 -6.74 15.02 11.16
C HIS A 172 -7.32 13.60 11.17
N ALA A 173 -8.21 13.27 12.12
CA ALA A 173 -8.81 11.94 12.21
C ALA A 173 -9.61 11.59 10.96
N ARG A 174 -10.38 12.55 10.41
CA ARG A 174 -11.13 12.34 9.17
C ARG A 174 -10.23 12.23 7.94
N ALA A 175 -9.18 13.04 7.87
CA ALA A 175 -8.18 12.97 6.81
C ALA A 175 -7.42 11.65 6.81
N MET A 176 -6.98 11.18 7.99
CA MET A 176 -6.35 9.89 8.20
C MET A 176 -7.27 8.75 7.75
N ALA A 177 -8.50 8.71 8.26
CA ALA A 177 -9.47 7.67 7.89
C ALA A 177 -9.75 7.64 6.38
N THR A 178 -9.73 8.80 5.71
CA THR A 178 -9.89 8.88 4.25
C THR A 178 -8.69 8.30 3.54
N SER A 179 -7.47 8.71 3.91
CA SER A 179 -6.24 8.26 3.27
C SER A 179 -6.03 6.75 3.48
N ILE A 180 -6.26 6.26 4.70
CA ILE A 180 -6.23 4.83 5.04
C ILE A 180 -7.21 4.04 4.19
N ALA A 181 -8.43 4.55 3.96
CA ALA A 181 -9.41 3.86 3.11
C ALA A 181 -8.94 3.77 1.65
N TYR A 182 -8.38 4.85 1.07
CA TYR A 182 -7.83 4.81 -0.29
C TYR A 182 -6.65 3.85 -0.41
N HIS A 183 -5.73 3.89 0.54
CA HIS A 183 -4.55 3.03 0.54
C HIS A 183 -4.93 1.55 0.75
N THR A 184 -5.88 1.26 1.66
CA THR A 184 -6.45 -0.09 1.82
C THR A 184 -7.05 -0.61 0.52
N VAL A 185 -7.82 0.22 -0.20
CA VAL A 185 -8.42 -0.17 -1.48
C VAL A 185 -7.36 -0.42 -2.54
N PHE A 186 -6.28 0.38 -2.56
CA PHE A 186 -5.13 0.16 -3.45
C PHE A 186 -4.48 -1.19 -3.20
N ASP A 187 -4.13 -1.48 -1.94
CA ASP A 187 -3.48 -2.74 -1.57
C ASP A 187 -4.37 -3.94 -1.87
N CYS A 188 -5.65 -3.86 -1.50
CA CYS A 188 -6.60 -4.95 -1.78
C CYS A 188 -6.78 -5.16 -3.28
N MET A 189 -6.79 -4.10 -4.09
CA MET A 189 -6.90 -4.22 -5.54
C MET A 189 -5.64 -4.86 -6.14
N LEU A 190 -4.45 -4.45 -5.68
CA LEU A 190 -3.19 -5.10 -6.03
C LEU A 190 -3.20 -6.59 -5.67
N PHE A 191 -3.65 -6.93 -4.46
CA PHE A 191 -3.74 -8.32 -4.00
C PHE A 191 -4.73 -9.14 -4.83
N VAL A 192 -5.86 -8.57 -5.25
CA VAL A 192 -6.79 -9.23 -6.18
C VAL A 192 -6.13 -9.55 -7.52
N PHE A 193 -5.35 -8.62 -8.09
CA PHE A 193 -4.61 -8.89 -9.33
C PHE A 193 -3.53 -9.96 -9.14
N LEU A 194 -2.81 -9.94 -8.02
CA LEU A 194 -1.83 -10.98 -7.70
C LEU A 194 -2.49 -12.35 -7.50
N LEU A 195 -3.61 -12.42 -6.78
CA LEU A 195 -4.42 -13.64 -6.62
C LEU A 195 -4.89 -14.17 -7.97
N ALA A 196 -5.38 -13.30 -8.86
CA ALA A 196 -5.82 -13.70 -10.19
C ALA A 196 -4.64 -14.25 -11.03
N GLY A 197 -3.48 -13.60 -10.99
CA GLY A 197 -2.28 -14.07 -11.67
C GLY A 197 -1.80 -15.43 -11.16
N LEU A 198 -1.77 -15.62 -9.84
CA LEU A 198 -1.42 -16.89 -9.21
C LEU A 198 -2.44 -17.99 -9.54
N ALA A 199 -3.73 -17.67 -9.50
CA ALA A 199 -4.79 -18.62 -9.84
C ALA A 199 -4.66 -19.14 -11.28
N VAL A 200 -4.34 -18.27 -12.23
CA VAL A 200 -4.08 -18.65 -13.63
C VAL A 200 -2.85 -19.56 -13.73
N SER A 201 -1.80 -19.32 -12.94
CA SER A 201 -0.58 -20.16 -12.98
C SER A 201 -0.77 -21.60 -12.45
N PHE A 202 -1.90 -21.91 -11.81
CA PHE A 202 -2.22 -23.24 -11.32
C PHE A 202 -2.94 -24.15 -12.33
N PHE A 203 -3.42 -23.59 -13.44
CA PHE A 203 -4.12 -24.31 -14.51
C PHE A 203 -3.26 -24.36 -15.78
#